data_AF-A6HLN2-F1
#
_entry.id   AF-A6HLN2-F1
#
_cell.length_a   1.000
_cell.length_b   1.000
_cell.length_c   1.000
_cell.angle_alpha   90.00
_cell.angle_beta   90.00
_cell.angle_gamma   90.00
#
_symmetry.space_group_name_H-M   'P 1'
#
loop_
_entity.id
_entity.type
_entity.pdbx_description
1 polymer ?
#
loop_
_entity_poly.entity_id
_entity_poly.type
_entity_poly.pdbx_seq_one_letter_code
_entity_poly.pdbx_strand_id
1 'polypeptide(L)'
;MFNEKQPAGLAGAPQDAVPFAHSPQRSGVLSDHFCLWMVSGGFAEDVRLRVERFLGVSSLEITDTVSEGAGSFPGSDIHALVTQISLHLRSSVDSLLERNRYVTGWFSPYHRRRKLVHPVMIQHIQPEALSLLSRWNNLVQQLEAALQPVFYPDAIEEWLEENVLPSMQRLQGLLQDLGEAAAQQPPPTSPGWDTGQNP
;
A
#
# COMPACT_ATOMS: atom_id res chain seq x y z
N MET A 1 60.69 -22.22 44.79
CA MET A 1 60.69 -21.80 46.21
C MET A 1 59.44 -20.94 46.43
N PHE A 2 58.65 -21.27 47.46
CA PHE A 2 57.76 -20.33 48.18
C PHE A 2 58.62 -19.22 48.84
N ASN A 3 58.17 -18.03 49.26
CA ASN A 3 56.92 -17.24 49.12
C ASN A 3 57.22 -15.80 49.70
N GLU A 4 56.18 -14.99 49.93
CA GLU A 4 56.12 -13.65 50.58
C GLU A 4 56.47 -12.44 49.69
N LYS A 5 55.72 -11.32 49.72
CA LYS A 5 54.73 -10.85 50.72
C LYS A 5 53.65 -9.93 50.11
N GLN A 6 52.46 -9.85 50.71
CA GLN A 6 51.33 -8.97 50.34
C GLN A 6 50.68 -8.37 51.61
N PRO A 7 50.19 -7.11 51.61
CA PRO A 7 48.74 -6.77 51.64
C PRO A 7 48.39 -5.58 50.70
N ALA A 8 47.21 -5.33 50.13
CA ALA A 8 45.78 -5.35 50.54
C ALA A 8 45.22 -3.97 51.01
N GLY A 9 44.08 -3.53 50.43
CA GLY A 9 43.33 -2.28 50.72
C GLY A 9 43.58 -1.13 49.71
N LEU A 10 42.70 -0.69 48.79
CA LEU A 10 41.24 -0.82 48.54
C LEU A 10 40.34 0.24 49.22
N ALA A 11 40.16 1.39 48.56
CA ALA A 11 39.01 2.32 48.61
C ALA A 11 39.23 3.49 47.62
N GLY A 12 38.30 3.91 46.75
CA GLY A 12 36.99 3.33 46.45
C GLY A 12 36.38 3.86 45.13
N ALA A 13 35.43 3.07 44.61
CA ALA A 13 34.31 3.49 43.75
C ALA A 13 33.04 3.53 44.67
N PRO A 14 31.76 3.55 44.20
CA PRO A 14 31.15 3.73 42.86
C PRO A 14 30.42 5.11 42.80
N GLN A 15 29.38 5.46 42.01
CA GLN A 15 28.41 4.82 41.10
C GLN A 15 28.31 5.67 39.80
N ASP A 16 27.33 5.66 38.87
CA ASP A 16 26.01 5.02 38.63
C ASP A 16 26.00 4.48 37.18
N ALA A 17 25.71 3.21 36.90
CA ALA A 17 24.39 2.57 36.77
C ALA A 17 23.72 2.68 35.36
N VAL A 18 23.76 1.54 34.66
CA VAL A 18 22.97 1.01 33.50
C VAL A 18 21.45 1.37 33.53
N PRO A 19 20.58 1.18 32.47
CA PRO A 19 20.50 -0.01 31.57
C PRO A 19 19.91 0.18 30.13
N PHE A 20 19.57 -0.96 29.47
CA PHE A 20 18.83 -1.19 28.19
C PHE A 20 19.53 -0.78 26.87
N ALA A 21 19.85 -1.63 25.87
CA ALA A 21 19.22 -2.79 25.22
C ALA A 21 18.47 -2.43 23.91
N HIS A 22 18.99 -2.91 22.77
CA HIS A 22 18.25 -3.49 21.62
C HIS A 22 19.20 -3.78 20.43
N SER A 23 19.22 -5.03 19.96
CA SER A 23 19.26 -5.31 18.51
C SER A 23 17.85 -5.01 17.95
N PRO A 24 17.63 -4.67 16.64
CA PRO A 24 18.25 -5.34 15.48
C PRO A 24 18.39 -4.53 14.15
N GLN A 25 18.82 -5.22 13.09
CA GLN A 25 18.46 -5.05 11.65
C GLN A 25 18.80 -3.77 10.85
N ARG A 26 18.77 -3.94 9.51
CA ARG A 26 18.79 -2.92 8.41
C ARG A 26 20.12 -2.27 8.01
N SER A 27 21.14 -3.08 7.74
CA SER A 27 22.22 -2.71 6.80
C SER A 27 21.74 -2.79 5.34
N GLY A 28 20.96 -1.80 4.88
CA GLY A 28 20.41 -1.81 3.51
C GLY A 28 19.80 -0.50 3.01
N VAL A 29 19.94 0.62 3.74
CA VAL A 29 19.28 1.91 3.40
C VAL A 29 20.25 3.10 3.41
N LEU A 30 21.56 2.84 3.43
CA LEU A 30 22.60 3.87 3.58
C LEU A 30 23.50 4.04 2.34
N SER A 31 23.29 3.29 1.26
CA SER A 31 24.08 3.42 0.02
C SER A 31 23.67 4.63 -0.82
N ASP A 32 22.39 4.78 -1.14
CA ASP A 32 21.97 5.62 -2.27
C ASP A 32 22.12 7.12 -1.99
N HIS A 33 21.72 7.57 -0.79
CA HIS A 33 21.96 8.95 -0.35
C HIS A 33 23.47 9.26 -0.22
N PHE A 34 24.29 8.28 0.13
CA PHE A 34 25.74 8.46 0.29
C PHE A 34 26.45 8.57 -1.07
N CYS A 35 26.03 7.77 -2.06
CA CYS A 35 26.51 7.85 -3.44
C CYS A 35 26.22 9.23 -4.06
N LEU A 36 24.99 9.74 -3.93
CA LEU A 36 24.64 11.05 -4.47
C LEU A 36 25.35 12.19 -3.72
N TRP A 37 25.48 12.11 -2.40
CA TRP A 37 26.21 13.09 -1.58
C TRP A 37 27.70 13.16 -1.93
N MET A 38 28.34 12.01 -2.14
CA MET A 38 29.77 11.92 -2.50
C MET A 38 30.05 12.47 -3.90
N VAL A 39 29.18 12.19 -4.88
CA VAL A 39 29.31 12.73 -6.25
C VAL A 39 29.06 14.24 -6.29
N SER A 40 28.21 14.76 -5.39
CA SER A 40 27.80 16.17 -5.40
C SER A 40 28.72 17.13 -4.63
N GLY A 41 29.61 16.62 -3.76
CA GLY A 41 30.53 17.44 -2.97
C GLY A 41 29.88 18.27 -1.86
N GLY A 42 28.62 17.96 -1.51
CA GLY A 42 27.77 18.75 -0.62
C GLY A 42 26.44 19.12 -1.29
N PHE A 43 25.36 19.25 -0.52
CA PHE A 43 24.05 19.62 -1.05
C PHE A 43 23.89 21.14 -1.02
N ALA A 44 24.49 21.81 -2.01
CA ALA A 44 24.33 23.24 -2.24
C ALA A 44 23.21 23.52 -3.26
N GLU A 45 22.60 24.71 -3.23
CA GLU A 45 21.45 25.05 -4.10
C GLU A 45 21.78 24.95 -5.61
N ASP A 46 23.03 25.12 -6.01
CA ASP A 46 23.47 24.92 -7.39
C ASP A 46 23.53 23.42 -7.78
N VAL A 47 23.72 22.52 -6.82
CA VAL A 47 23.51 21.07 -7.02
C VAL A 47 22.02 20.78 -7.16
N ARG A 48 21.16 21.33 -6.30
CA ARG A 48 19.70 21.16 -6.38
C ARG A 48 19.18 21.54 -7.77
N LEU A 49 19.50 22.74 -8.26
CA LEU A 49 19.09 23.21 -9.59
C LEU A 49 19.65 22.34 -10.74
N ARG A 50 20.86 21.78 -10.59
CA ARG A 50 21.41 20.81 -11.56
C ARG A 50 20.63 19.49 -11.56
N VAL A 51 20.24 18.99 -10.38
CA VAL A 51 19.46 17.75 -10.25
C VAL A 51 18.03 17.94 -10.75
N GLU A 52 17.36 19.04 -10.40
CA GLU A 52 16.02 19.38 -10.92
C GLU A 52 16.01 19.43 -12.46
N ARG A 53 17.00 20.10 -13.05
CA ARG A 53 17.18 20.15 -14.51
C ARG A 53 17.51 18.78 -15.14
N PHE A 54 18.31 17.96 -14.47
CA PHE A 54 18.69 16.62 -14.97
C PHE A 54 17.53 15.63 -14.90
N LEU A 55 16.74 15.68 -13.82
CA LEU A 55 15.53 14.87 -13.64
C LEU A 55 14.33 15.40 -14.44
N GLY A 56 14.39 16.66 -14.91
CA GLY A 56 13.29 17.31 -15.62
C GLY A 56 12.09 17.63 -14.72
N VAL A 57 12.32 17.87 -13.43
CA VAL A 57 11.27 18.19 -12.43
C VAL A 57 11.32 19.66 -12.03
N SER A 58 10.14 20.25 -11.79
CA SER A 58 10.00 21.68 -11.48
C SER A 58 10.46 22.08 -10.07
N SER A 59 10.48 21.13 -9.13
CA SER A 59 11.00 21.31 -7.76
C SER A 59 11.30 19.96 -7.12
N LEU A 60 12.38 19.90 -6.34
CA LEU A 60 12.71 18.79 -5.43
C LEU A 60 12.02 18.88 -4.04
N GLU A 61 11.29 19.96 -3.75
CA GLU A 61 10.54 20.08 -2.49
C GLU A 61 9.32 19.15 -2.49
N ILE A 62 9.37 18.16 -1.60
CA ILE A 62 8.31 17.17 -1.37
C ILE A 62 7.20 17.80 -0.51
N THR A 63 6.58 18.88 -0.98
CA THR A 63 5.45 19.55 -0.32
C THR A 63 4.10 19.12 -0.88
N ASP A 64 4.05 18.69 -2.15
CA ASP A 64 2.88 18.06 -2.76
C ASP A 64 3.23 16.65 -3.23
N THR A 65 2.42 15.67 -2.85
CA THR A 65 2.60 14.25 -3.23
C THR A 65 2.34 13.95 -4.71
N VAL A 66 2.00 14.99 -5.48
CA VAL A 66 1.83 14.96 -6.94
C VAL A 66 2.52 16.20 -7.51
N SER A 67 3.85 16.17 -7.60
CA SER A 67 4.59 17.16 -8.39
C SER A 67 4.15 17.07 -9.86
N GLU A 68 3.98 18.22 -10.53
CA GLU A 68 3.46 18.27 -11.91
C GLU A 68 4.44 17.62 -12.90
N GLY A 69 4.20 16.34 -13.19
CA GLY A 69 5.02 15.50 -14.05
C GLY A 69 6.07 14.72 -13.27
N ALA A 70 6.19 13.43 -13.55
CA ALA A 70 7.15 12.52 -12.91
C ALA A 70 8.61 12.73 -13.37
N GLY A 71 8.95 13.92 -13.87
CA GLY A 71 10.21 14.21 -14.54
C GLY A 71 10.32 13.58 -15.93
N SER A 72 11.51 13.73 -16.53
CA SER A 72 11.91 13.10 -17.79
C SER A 72 13.24 12.37 -17.59
N PHE A 73 13.30 11.54 -16.56
CA PHE A 73 14.46 10.71 -16.23
C PHE A 73 14.20 9.23 -16.56
N PRO A 74 15.24 8.41 -16.82
CA PRO A 74 15.08 6.98 -17.07
C PRO A 74 14.39 6.27 -15.89
N GLY A 75 13.16 5.77 -16.10
CA GLY A 75 12.33 5.17 -15.04
C GLY A 75 11.26 6.08 -14.46
N SER A 76 11.05 7.30 -14.98
CA SER A 76 9.94 8.20 -14.60
C SER A 76 8.58 7.51 -14.67
N ASP A 77 8.37 6.66 -15.68
CA ASP A 77 7.11 5.94 -15.90
C ASP A 77 6.85 4.90 -14.79
N ILE A 78 7.88 4.12 -14.44
CA ILE A 78 7.82 3.16 -13.32
C ILE A 78 7.55 3.92 -12.01
N HIS A 79 8.27 5.02 -11.78
CA HIS A 79 8.09 5.85 -10.60
C HIS A 79 6.66 6.42 -10.50
N ALA A 80 6.08 6.91 -11.61
CA ALA A 80 4.71 7.39 -11.67
C ALA A 80 3.68 6.30 -11.31
N LEU A 81 3.82 5.11 -11.91
CA LEU A 81 2.93 3.97 -11.68
C LEU A 81 3.01 3.46 -10.23
N VAL A 82 4.22 3.30 -9.69
CA VAL A 82 4.46 2.92 -8.29
C VAL A 82 3.90 3.96 -7.32
N THR A 83 4.05 5.25 -7.61
CA THR A 83 3.47 6.34 -6.82
C THR A 83 1.94 6.28 -6.84
N GLN A 84 1.33 6.05 -8.01
CA GLN A 84 -0.11 5.95 -8.15
C GLN A 84 -0.70 4.75 -7.38
N ILE A 85 -0.03 3.60 -7.43
CA ILE A 85 -0.39 2.43 -6.63
C ILE A 85 -0.29 2.74 -5.14
N SER A 86 0.86 3.27 -4.71
CA SER A 86 1.22 3.44 -3.30
C SER A 86 0.37 4.49 -2.59
N LEU A 87 0.14 5.64 -3.23
CA LEU A 87 -0.52 6.78 -2.59
C LEU A 87 -2.03 6.85 -2.86
N HIS A 88 -2.48 6.43 -4.05
CA HIS A 88 -3.88 6.64 -4.49
C HIS A 88 -4.72 5.35 -4.55
N LEU A 89 -4.21 4.26 -5.13
CA LEU A 89 -5.02 3.05 -5.29
C LEU A 89 -5.20 2.26 -3.98
N ARG A 90 -4.12 2.09 -3.19
CA ARG A 90 -4.20 1.43 -1.86
C ARG A 90 -5.17 2.17 -0.94
N SER A 91 -5.00 3.49 -0.82
CA SER A 91 -5.89 4.35 -0.03
C SER A 91 -7.34 4.39 -0.54
N SER A 92 -7.57 4.21 -1.85
CA SER A 92 -8.92 4.02 -2.42
C SER A 92 -9.56 2.70 -1.96
N VAL A 93 -8.79 1.59 -1.92
CA VAL A 93 -9.28 0.28 -1.45
C VAL A 93 -9.60 0.33 0.04
N ASP A 94 -8.72 0.91 0.85
CA ASP A 94 -8.95 1.07 2.29
C ASP A 94 -10.17 2.00 2.54
N SER A 95 -10.33 3.06 1.76
CA SER A 95 -11.50 3.94 1.84
C SER A 95 -12.80 3.21 1.48
N LEU A 96 -12.81 2.38 0.43
CA LEU A 96 -13.98 1.56 0.06
C LEU A 96 -14.31 0.52 1.14
N LEU A 97 -13.32 -0.14 1.73
CA LEU A 97 -13.55 -1.23 2.67
C LEU A 97 -13.84 -0.77 4.11
N GLU A 98 -13.21 0.32 4.54
CA GLU A 98 -13.18 0.75 5.95
C GLU A 98 -13.90 2.09 6.20
N ARG A 99 -14.17 2.89 5.15
CA ARG A 99 -14.80 4.22 5.27
C ARG A 99 -16.12 4.34 4.53
N ASN A 100 -16.38 3.54 3.49
CA ASN A 100 -17.66 3.54 2.78
C ASN A 100 -18.78 3.03 3.69
N ARG A 101 -19.76 3.90 3.97
CA ARG A 101 -20.92 3.65 4.84
C ARG A 101 -21.80 2.47 4.42
N TYR A 102 -21.83 2.13 3.13
CA TYR A 102 -22.59 1.00 2.62
C TYR A 102 -21.86 -0.31 2.91
N VAL A 103 -20.53 -0.34 2.75
CA VAL A 103 -19.71 -1.52 3.09
C VAL A 103 -19.66 -1.71 4.60
N THR A 104 -19.29 -0.70 5.38
CA THR A 104 -19.12 -0.85 6.84
C THR A 104 -20.43 -1.02 7.61
N GLY A 105 -21.52 -0.39 7.14
CA GLY A 105 -22.85 -0.50 7.75
C GLY A 105 -23.64 -1.72 7.24
N TRP A 106 -23.92 -1.75 5.94
CA TRP A 106 -24.89 -2.68 5.33
C TRP A 106 -24.27 -3.96 4.77
N PHE A 107 -22.94 -4.01 4.61
CA PHE A 107 -22.22 -5.18 4.12
C PHE A 107 -20.99 -5.54 4.96
N SER A 108 -21.11 -5.32 6.27
CA SER A 108 -20.06 -5.58 7.26
C SER A 108 -19.65 -7.07 7.31
N PRO A 109 -18.53 -7.42 7.97
CA PRO A 109 -18.10 -8.83 8.10
C PRO A 109 -19.16 -9.77 8.69
N TYR A 110 -20.11 -9.26 9.49
CA TYR A 110 -21.25 -10.03 9.99
C TYR A 110 -22.25 -10.43 8.88
N HIS A 111 -22.51 -9.49 7.96
CA HIS A 111 -23.42 -9.63 6.82
C HIS A 111 -22.82 -10.54 5.75
N ARG A 112 -21.55 -10.29 5.39
CA ARG A 112 -20.76 -11.10 4.44
C ARG A 112 -20.76 -12.60 4.80
N ARG A 113 -20.42 -12.95 6.06
CA ARG A 113 -20.46 -14.34 6.55
C ARG A 113 -21.83 -15.03 6.47
N ARG A 114 -22.93 -14.26 6.39
CA ARG A 114 -24.30 -14.79 6.26
C ARG A 114 -24.88 -14.59 4.86
N LYS A 115 -24.12 -13.98 3.94
CA LYS A 115 -24.55 -13.65 2.57
C LYS A 115 -25.85 -12.82 2.55
N LEU A 116 -26.01 -11.96 3.56
CA LEU A 116 -27.17 -11.09 3.72
C LEU A 116 -26.83 -9.68 3.27
N VAL A 117 -27.54 -9.18 2.25
CA VAL A 117 -27.49 -7.77 1.82
C VAL A 117 -28.84 -7.40 1.20
N HIS A 118 -29.26 -6.15 1.34
CA HIS A 118 -30.44 -5.65 0.64
C HIS A 118 -30.09 -5.37 -0.84
N PRO A 119 -30.94 -5.72 -1.84
CA PRO A 119 -30.59 -5.63 -3.27
C PRO A 119 -30.09 -4.23 -3.68
N VAL A 120 -30.76 -3.18 -3.17
CA VAL A 120 -30.41 -1.77 -3.43
C VAL A 120 -29.00 -1.42 -2.92
N MET A 121 -28.51 -2.08 -1.86
CA MET A 121 -27.16 -1.81 -1.34
C MET A 121 -26.07 -2.40 -2.24
N ILE A 122 -26.34 -3.51 -2.94
CA ILE A 122 -25.44 -4.04 -3.98
C ILE A 122 -25.24 -3.00 -5.07
N GLN A 123 -26.32 -2.35 -5.53
CA GLN A 123 -26.28 -1.32 -6.57
C GLN A 123 -25.46 -0.08 -6.16
N HIS A 124 -25.30 0.20 -4.86
CA HIS A 124 -24.45 1.28 -4.36
C HIS A 124 -22.97 0.88 -4.22
N ILE A 125 -22.67 -0.38 -3.88
CA ILE A 125 -21.28 -0.83 -3.60
C ILE A 125 -20.60 -1.35 -4.88
N GLN A 126 -21.32 -2.14 -5.69
CA GLN A 126 -20.75 -2.89 -6.79
C GLN A 126 -20.10 -2.02 -7.90
N PRO A 127 -20.70 -0.88 -8.35
CA PRO A 127 -20.10 -0.08 -9.41
C PRO A 127 -18.75 0.55 -9.02
N GLU A 128 -18.63 1.02 -7.77
CA GLU A 128 -17.38 1.58 -7.23
C GLU A 128 -16.31 0.49 -7.13
N ALA A 129 -16.66 -0.68 -6.60
CA ALA A 129 -15.75 -1.82 -6.48
C ALA A 129 -15.25 -2.35 -7.84
N LEU A 130 -16.14 -2.47 -8.84
CA LEU A 130 -15.77 -2.88 -10.20
C LEU A 130 -14.92 -1.84 -10.91
N SER A 131 -15.25 -0.55 -10.78
CA SER A 131 -14.44 0.55 -11.32
C SER A 131 -13.03 0.53 -10.73
N LEU A 132 -12.92 0.39 -9.42
CA LEU A 132 -11.65 0.31 -8.72
C LEU A 132 -10.81 -0.89 -9.18
N LEU A 133 -11.43 -2.06 -9.36
CA LEU A 133 -10.74 -3.28 -9.84
C LEU A 133 -10.24 -3.12 -11.28
N SER A 134 -11.03 -2.47 -12.15
CA SER A 134 -10.62 -2.15 -13.52
C SER A 134 -9.38 -1.24 -13.55
N ARG A 135 -9.35 -0.19 -12.72
CA ARG A 135 -8.17 0.69 -12.58
C ARG A 135 -6.93 -0.07 -12.08
N TRP A 136 -7.10 -0.96 -11.10
CA TRP A 136 -6.01 -1.82 -10.62
C TRP A 136 -5.45 -2.69 -11.74
N ASN A 137 -6.29 -3.46 -12.44
CA ASN A 137 -5.86 -4.33 -13.55
C ASN A 137 -5.09 -3.54 -14.63
N ASN A 138 -5.61 -2.38 -15.04
CA ASN A 138 -4.98 -1.55 -16.06
C ASN A 138 -3.63 -0.96 -15.63
N LEU A 139 -3.45 -0.62 -14.35
CA LEU A 139 -2.19 -0.09 -13.84
C LEU A 139 -1.16 -1.18 -13.54
N VAL A 140 -1.59 -2.37 -13.13
CA VAL A 140 -0.71 -3.55 -12.98
C VAL A 140 -0.15 -3.95 -14.34
N GLN A 141 -0.98 -4.04 -15.38
CA GLN A 141 -0.52 -4.35 -16.75
C GLN A 141 0.50 -3.33 -17.28
N GLN A 142 0.28 -2.03 -17.03
CA GLN A 142 1.24 -0.99 -17.40
C GLN A 142 2.55 -1.11 -16.62
N LEU A 143 2.48 -1.42 -15.32
CA LEU A 143 3.66 -1.56 -14.48
C LEU A 143 4.48 -2.80 -14.85
N GLU A 144 3.83 -3.95 -15.08
CA GLU A 144 4.49 -5.16 -15.57
C GLU A 144 5.25 -4.89 -16.87
N ALA A 145 4.60 -4.25 -17.85
CA ALA A 145 5.22 -3.88 -19.12
C ALA A 145 6.40 -2.90 -18.96
N ALA A 146 6.34 -1.98 -17.98
CA ALA A 146 7.41 -1.04 -17.68
C ALA A 146 8.58 -1.67 -16.90
N LEU A 147 8.31 -2.66 -16.04
CA LEU A 147 9.33 -3.36 -15.23
C LEU A 147 10.07 -4.45 -16.03
N GLN A 148 9.36 -5.19 -16.90
CA GLN A 148 9.92 -6.28 -17.72
C GLN A 148 11.25 -5.99 -18.45
N PRO A 149 11.48 -4.81 -19.06
CA PRO A 149 12.76 -4.51 -19.71
C PRO A 149 13.90 -4.11 -18.75
N VAL A 150 13.62 -3.92 -17.45
CA VAL A 150 14.57 -3.38 -16.46
C VAL A 150 14.90 -4.37 -15.34
N PHE A 151 13.96 -5.24 -14.97
CA PHE A 151 14.06 -6.15 -13.81
C PHE A 151 13.93 -7.62 -14.21
N TYR A 152 14.50 -8.51 -13.39
CA TYR A 152 14.30 -9.96 -13.54
C TYR A 152 12.85 -10.34 -13.20
N PRO A 153 12.26 -11.36 -13.85
CA PRO A 153 10.87 -11.80 -13.62
C PRO A 153 10.55 -12.03 -12.13
N ASP A 154 11.43 -12.73 -11.42
CA ASP A 154 11.28 -13.08 -10.00
C ASP A 154 11.11 -11.83 -9.12
N ALA A 155 11.82 -10.73 -9.42
CA ALA A 155 11.72 -9.46 -8.70
C ALA A 155 10.44 -8.68 -9.03
N ILE A 156 9.87 -8.90 -10.21
CA ILE A 156 8.57 -8.34 -10.60
C ILE A 156 7.46 -9.11 -9.88
N GLU A 157 7.55 -10.44 -9.84
CA GLU A 157 6.63 -11.31 -9.09
C GLU A 157 6.63 -10.95 -7.59
N GLU A 158 7.78 -10.94 -6.92
CA GLU A 158 7.94 -10.53 -5.52
C GLU A 158 7.31 -9.15 -5.24
N TRP A 159 7.59 -8.14 -6.08
CA TRP A 159 7.06 -6.80 -5.88
C TRP A 159 5.53 -6.75 -5.99
N LEU A 160 4.95 -7.46 -6.96
CA LEU A 160 3.50 -7.55 -7.16
C LEU A 160 2.83 -8.31 -6.01
N GLU A 161 3.44 -9.40 -5.53
CA GLU A 161 2.94 -10.16 -4.39
C GLU A 161 2.85 -9.30 -3.12
N GLU A 162 3.86 -8.49 -2.83
CA GLU A 162 3.85 -7.64 -1.63
C GLU A 162 2.96 -6.38 -1.76
N ASN A 163 2.93 -5.74 -2.94
CA ASN A 163 2.37 -4.39 -3.08
C ASN A 163 1.00 -4.32 -3.76
N VAL A 164 0.67 -5.31 -4.60
CA VAL A 164 -0.55 -5.34 -5.41
C VAL A 164 -1.56 -6.36 -4.88
N LEU A 165 -1.15 -7.61 -4.72
CA LEU A 165 -2.06 -8.71 -4.35
C LEU A 165 -2.88 -8.43 -3.07
N PRO A 166 -2.33 -7.87 -1.96
CA PRO A 166 -3.11 -7.67 -0.74
C PRO A 166 -4.26 -6.67 -0.91
N SER A 167 -4.19 -5.77 -1.88
CA SER A 167 -5.29 -4.83 -2.18
C SER A 167 -6.27 -5.43 -3.18
N MET A 168 -5.77 -6.11 -4.22
CA MET A 168 -6.61 -6.79 -5.21
C MET A 168 -7.44 -7.93 -4.61
N GLN A 169 -6.83 -8.79 -3.78
CA GLN A 169 -7.54 -9.90 -3.12
C GLN A 169 -8.66 -9.41 -2.20
N ARG A 170 -8.43 -8.34 -1.43
CA ARG A 170 -9.47 -7.73 -0.58
C ARG A 170 -10.65 -7.19 -1.41
N LEU A 171 -10.37 -6.59 -2.57
CA LEU A 171 -11.38 -6.06 -3.48
C LEU A 171 -12.15 -7.16 -4.23
N GLN A 172 -11.45 -8.18 -4.71
CA GLN A 172 -12.05 -9.38 -5.32
C GLN A 172 -12.94 -10.12 -4.32
N GLY A 173 -12.50 -10.30 -3.07
CA GLY A 173 -13.29 -10.91 -2.01
C GLY A 173 -14.56 -10.11 -1.65
N LEU A 174 -14.53 -8.78 -1.71
CA LEU A 174 -15.73 -7.95 -1.58
C LEU A 174 -16.73 -8.24 -2.72
N LEU A 175 -16.24 -8.28 -3.96
CA LEU A 175 -17.06 -8.52 -5.16
C LEU A 175 -17.63 -9.93 -5.20
N GLN A 176 -16.86 -10.93 -4.77
CA GLN A 176 -17.32 -12.31 -4.62
C GLN A 176 -18.46 -12.38 -3.60
N ASP A 177 -18.26 -11.86 -2.39
CA ASP A 177 -19.28 -11.89 -1.34
C ASP A 177 -20.57 -11.17 -1.79
N LEU A 178 -20.47 -10.06 -2.53
CA LEU A 178 -21.63 -9.37 -3.11
C LEU A 178 -22.37 -10.24 -4.13
N GLY A 179 -21.63 -10.93 -5.00
CA GLY A 179 -22.21 -11.86 -5.99
C GLY A 179 -22.91 -13.06 -5.33
N GLU A 180 -22.28 -13.63 -4.29
CA GLU A 180 -22.87 -14.72 -3.52
C GLU A 180 -24.12 -14.28 -2.73
N ALA A 181 -24.12 -13.08 -2.16
CA ALA A 181 -25.28 -12.52 -1.48
C ALA A 181 -26.43 -12.14 -2.43
N ALA A 182 -26.11 -11.69 -3.66
CA ALA A 182 -27.09 -11.45 -4.72
C ALA A 182 -27.77 -12.76 -5.17
N ALA A 183 -26.99 -13.83 -5.34
CA ALA A 183 -27.48 -15.12 -5.82
C ALA A 183 -28.43 -15.84 -4.84
N GLN A 184 -28.43 -15.46 -3.55
CA GLN A 184 -29.34 -16.02 -2.54
C GLN A 184 -30.69 -15.31 -2.44
N GLN A 185 -30.90 -14.24 -3.19
CA GLN A 185 -32.17 -13.49 -3.14
C GLN A 185 -33.25 -14.26 -3.92
N PRO A 186 -34.43 -14.53 -3.34
CA PRO A 186 -35.52 -15.14 -4.09
C PRO A 186 -35.94 -14.22 -5.25
N PRO A 187 -36.39 -14.78 -6.39
CA PRO A 187 -36.86 -13.96 -7.50
C PRO A 187 -38.01 -13.06 -7.03
N PRO A 188 -38.12 -11.82 -7.57
CA PRO A 188 -39.15 -10.89 -7.15
C PRO A 188 -40.53 -11.51 -7.36
N THR A 189 -41.24 -11.75 -6.26
CA THR A 189 -42.58 -12.32 -6.29
C THR A 189 -43.49 -11.36 -7.04
N SER A 190 -43.88 -11.75 -8.27
CA SER A 190 -44.86 -10.97 -9.03
C SER A 190 -46.14 -10.88 -8.19
N PRO A 191 -46.76 -9.69 -8.03
CA PRO A 191 -48.04 -9.58 -7.36
C PRO A 191 -49.09 -10.22 -8.26
N GLY A 192 -49.33 -11.51 -8.03
CA GLY A 192 -50.48 -12.23 -8.59
C GLY A 192 -51.74 -11.58 -8.03
N TRP A 193 -52.42 -10.82 -8.88
CA TRP A 193 -53.75 -10.31 -8.62
C TRP A 193 -54.70 -11.51 -8.60
N ASP A 194 -55.00 -11.97 -7.40
CA ASP A 194 -55.85 -13.13 -7.17
C ASP A 194 -57.21 -12.91 -7.82
N THR A 195 -57.65 -13.90 -8.61
CA THR A 195 -58.88 -13.79 -9.39
C THR A 195 -60.10 -13.81 -8.48
N GLY A 196 -60.68 -12.64 -8.22
CA GLY A 196 -61.98 -12.50 -7.59
C GLY A 196 -63.10 -13.05 -8.46
N GLN A 197 -63.30 -14.38 -8.43
CA GLN A 197 -64.55 -15.00 -8.84
C GLN A 197 -65.66 -14.50 -7.91
N ASN A 198 -66.73 -13.97 -8.50
CA ASN A 198 -67.97 -13.64 -7.81
C ASN A 198 -69.09 -14.50 -8.46
N PRO A 199 -69.94 -15.17 -7.66
CA PRO A 199 -71.01 -16.05 -8.17
C PRO A 199 -72.20 -15.29 -8.76
#